data_AF-A0A940QBQ7-F1
#
_entry.id   AF-A0A940QBQ7-F1
#
_cell.length_a   1.000
_cell.length_b   1.000
_cell.length_c   1.000
_cell.angle_alpha   90.00
_cell.angle_beta   90.00
_cell.angle_gamma   90.00
#
_symmetry.space_group_name_H-M   'P 1'
#
loop_
_entity.id
_entity.type
_entity.pdbx_description
1 polymer ?
#
loop_
_entity_poly.entity_id
_entity_poly.type
_entity_poly.pdbx_seq_one_letter_code
_entity_poly.pdbx_strand_id
1 'polypeptide(L)'
;MKIKIPKEITDYKEKFLFGLTVRQLVSAVVALAICVPLFIFGKDYLGEDMVGWIIILVAIPVFAFGFFRYDGMPFEKFLAILYRQKWVEPQKRKYEELPVFWECREEIIESEIAHQLAAIKTNSRKSKRKERVNE
;
A
#
# COMPACT_ATOMS: atom_id res chain seq x y z
N MET A 1 -20.46 30.65 -8.72
CA MET A 1 -19.77 31.30 -7.58
C MET A 1 -18.59 30.42 -7.16
N LYS A 2 -17.35 30.78 -7.54
CA LYS A 2 -16.15 30.03 -7.13
C LYS A 2 -15.77 30.46 -5.71
N ILE A 3 -15.90 29.56 -4.76
CA ILE A 3 -15.46 29.78 -3.37
C ILE A 3 -13.93 29.91 -3.40
N LYS A 4 -13.43 31.13 -3.23
CA LYS A 4 -12.00 31.44 -3.24
C LYS A 4 -11.47 31.09 -1.85
N ILE A 5 -10.85 29.91 -1.71
CA ILE A 5 -10.23 29.48 -0.46
C ILE A 5 -9.12 30.49 -0.12
N PRO A 6 -9.11 31.10 1.08
CA PRO A 6 -8.07 32.04 1.47
C PRO A 6 -6.72 31.32 1.53
N LYS A 7 -5.71 31.88 0.86
CA LYS A 7 -4.35 31.31 0.76
C LYS A 7 -3.71 31.05 2.13
N GLU A 8 -4.18 31.73 3.17
CA GLU A 8 -3.70 31.63 4.55
C GLU A 8 -3.93 30.24 5.18
N ILE A 9 -4.94 29.46 4.76
CA ILE A 9 -5.11 28.06 5.24
C ILE A 9 -4.14 27.11 4.50
N THR A 10 -3.73 27.46 3.28
CA THR A 10 -2.71 26.73 2.51
C THR A 10 -1.30 27.00 3.06
N ASP A 11 -1.08 28.21 3.60
CA ASP A 11 0.16 28.63 4.26
C ASP A 11 0.25 28.23 5.74
N TYR A 12 -0.77 27.64 6.37
CA TYR A 12 -0.61 27.04 7.71
C TYR A 12 0.35 25.82 7.75
N LYS A 13 0.87 25.43 6.58
CA LYS A 13 2.08 24.60 6.41
C LYS A 13 3.38 25.42 6.34
N GLU A 14 3.39 26.64 6.85
CA GLU A 14 4.58 27.47 7.02
C GLU A 14 5.67 26.67 7.76
N LYS A 15 6.69 26.25 7.00
CA LYS A 15 8.11 26.34 7.38
C LYS A 15 8.37 26.12 8.88
N PHE A 16 8.06 24.95 9.43
CA PHE A 16 7.96 24.84 10.88
C PHE A 16 9.25 25.13 11.67
N LEU A 17 10.45 25.07 11.09
CA LEU A 17 11.65 25.50 11.83
C LEU A 17 12.73 26.27 11.04
N PHE A 18 12.94 26.05 9.72
CA PHE A 18 14.03 26.73 8.98
C PHE A 18 13.89 26.60 7.44
N GLY A 19 12.68 26.34 6.92
CA GLY A 19 12.48 25.88 5.53
C GLY A 19 12.67 24.36 5.33
N LEU A 20 13.04 23.65 6.40
CA LEU A 20 13.09 22.20 6.49
C LEU A 20 11.83 21.64 7.14
N THR A 21 11.45 20.43 6.72
CA THR A 21 10.35 19.65 7.29
C THR A 21 10.74 19.11 8.67
N VAL A 22 9.84 19.10 9.65
CA VAL A 22 10.05 18.48 10.99
C VAL A 22 10.69 17.09 10.93
N ARG A 23 10.30 16.28 9.94
CA ARG A 23 10.85 14.94 9.69
C ARG A 23 12.33 14.93 9.31
N GLN A 24 12.78 15.92 8.54
CA GLN A 24 14.19 16.05 8.16
C GLN A 24 15.04 16.40 9.39
N LEU A 25 14.48 17.17 10.32
CA LEU A 25 15.14 17.47 11.59
C LEU A 25 15.23 16.23 12.48
N VAL A 26 14.13 15.48 12.63
CA VAL A 26 14.16 14.23 13.42
C VAL A 26 15.14 13.22 12.82
N SER A 27 15.13 13.03 11.50
CA SER A 27 16.08 12.12 10.85
C SER A 27 17.52 12.60 10.98
N ALA A 28 17.77 13.91 10.93
CA ALA A 28 19.12 14.46 11.10
C ALA A 28 19.64 14.24 12.53
N VAL A 29 18.79 14.46 13.54
CA VAL A 29 19.13 14.18 14.95
C VAL A 29 19.44 12.70 15.14
N VAL A 30 18.60 11.80 14.60
CA VAL A 30 18.83 10.35 14.69
C VAL A 30 20.09 9.93 13.93
N ALA A 31 20.32 10.48 12.72
CA ALA A 31 21.51 10.20 11.94
C ALA A 31 22.79 10.58 12.71
N LEU A 32 22.83 11.77 13.30
CA LEU A 32 23.97 12.21 14.12
C LEU A 32 24.13 11.33 15.37
N ALA A 33 23.03 11.00 16.05
CA ALA A 33 23.06 10.14 17.24
C ALA A 33 23.60 8.73 16.94
N ILE A 34 23.49 8.24 15.71
CA ILE A 34 24.05 6.95 15.29
C ILE A 34 25.49 7.12 14.76
N CYS A 35 25.73 8.11 13.89
CA CYS A 35 27.02 8.25 13.21
C CYS A 35 28.14 8.70 14.16
N VAL A 36 27.86 9.57 15.13
CA VAL A 36 28.86 10.06 16.10
C VAL A 36 29.44 8.93 16.95
N PRO A 37 28.64 8.10 17.65
CA PRO A 37 29.20 6.98 18.41
C PRO A 37 29.84 5.95 17.49
N LEU A 38 29.27 5.68 16.31
CA LEU A 38 29.87 4.76 15.34
C LEU A 38 31.27 5.22 14.91
N PHE A 39 31.47 6.53 14.73
CA PHE A 39 32.78 7.09 14.42
C PHE A 39 33.75 6.94 15.59
N ILE A 40 33.34 7.33 16.81
CA ILE A 40 34.20 7.29 18.00
C ILE A 40 34.66 5.86 18.30
N PHE A 41 33.73 4.90 18.34
CA PHE A 41 34.07 3.50 18.59
C PHE A 41 34.75 2.86 17.38
N GLY A 42 34.22 3.08 16.18
CA GLY A 42 34.72 2.44 14.98
C GLY A 42 36.15 2.85 14.62
N LYS A 43 36.51 4.12 14.84
CA LYS A 43 37.85 4.65 14.52
C LYS A 43 38.96 3.83 15.18
N ASP A 44 38.75 3.37 16.42
CA ASP A 44 39.77 2.65 17.18
C ASP A 44 39.89 1.16 16.76
N TYR A 45 38.86 0.60 16.10
CA TYR A 45 38.86 -0.81 15.67
C TYR A 45 39.14 -1.01 14.17
N LEU A 46 38.60 -0.15 13.30
CA LEU A 46 38.46 -0.43 11.86
C LEU A 46 39.24 0.54 10.97
N GLY A 47 39.90 1.56 11.55
CA GLY A 47 40.58 2.62 10.79
C GLY A 47 39.61 3.62 10.16
N GLU A 48 40.04 4.87 10.00
CA GLU A 48 39.16 5.97 9.57
C GLU A 48 38.51 5.74 8.21
N ASP A 49 39.24 5.16 7.25
CA ASP A 49 38.75 4.91 5.91
C ASP A 49 37.56 3.93 5.88
N MET A 50 37.67 2.79 6.57
CA MET A 50 36.57 1.80 6.58
C MET A 50 35.36 2.32 7.35
N VAL A 51 35.58 3.03 8.46
CA VAL A 51 34.50 3.59 9.28
C VAL A 51 33.72 4.65 8.49
N GLY A 52 34.41 5.47 7.69
CA GLY A 52 33.78 6.43 6.80
C GLY A 52 32.80 5.77 5.82
N TRP A 53 33.22 4.67 5.17
CA TRP A 53 32.34 3.91 4.27
C TRP A 53 31.12 3.32 4.99
N ILE A 54 31.29 2.82 6.21
CA ILE A 54 30.18 2.29 7.01
C ILE A 54 29.20 3.42 7.37
N ILE A 55 29.70 4.59 7.78
CA ILE A 55 28.86 5.76 8.08
C ILE A 55 28.03 6.17 6.86
N ILE A 56 28.64 6.20 5.66
CA ILE A 56 27.92 6.52 4.42
C ILE A 56 26.80 5.49 4.16
N LEU A 57 27.10 4.19 4.30
CA LEU A 57 26.11 3.13 4.13
C LEU A 57 24.96 3.22 5.13
N VAL A 58 25.24 3.64 6.37
CA VAL A 58 24.22 3.84 7.42
C VAL A 58 23.43 5.14 7.20
N ALA A 59 24.07 6.20 6.73
CA ALA A 59 23.43 7.49 6.50
C ALA A 59 22.38 7.42 5.38
N ILE A 60 22.65 6.70 4.29
CA ILE A 60 21.73 6.55 3.14
C ILE A 60 20.31 6.14 3.54
N PRO A 61 20.09 5.02 4.27
CA PRO A 61 18.75 4.63 4.69
C PRO A 61 18.13 5.66 5.64
N VAL A 62 18.88 6.19 6.61
CA VAL A 62 18.35 7.18 7.57
C VAL A 62 17.88 8.46 6.86
N PHE A 63 18.65 8.94 5.88
CA PHE A 63 18.25 10.06 5.03
C PHE A 63 17.04 9.73 4.17
N ALA A 64 16.96 8.50 3.62
CA ALA A 64 15.77 8.06 2.90
C ALA A 64 14.53 8.09 3.81
N PHE A 65 14.59 7.61 5.05
CA PHE A 65 13.47 7.71 6.00
C PHE A 65 13.03 9.17 6.28
N GLY A 66 14.00 10.08 6.37
CA GLY A 66 13.78 11.50 6.63
C GLY A 66 13.20 12.31 5.47
N PHE A 67 13.73 12.09 4.28
CA PHE A 67 13.43 12.88 3.09
C PHE A 67 12.39 12.23 2.17
N PHE A 68 12.26 10.90 2.19
CA PHE A 68 11.33 10.20 1.31
C PHE A 68 9.89 10.40 1.78
N ARG A 69 9.07 10.91 0.86
CA ARG A 69 7.62 10.99 0.99
C ARG A 69 7.00 10.17 -0.11
N TYR A 70 6.22 9.17 0.28
CA TYR A 70 5.37 8.42 -0.61
C TYR A 70 3.96 9.05 -0.57
N ASP A 71 3.46 9.51 -1.71
CA ASP A 71 2.09 10.05 -1.90
C ASP A 71 1.59 11.05 -0.83
N GLY A 72 2.48 11.91 -0.32
CA GLY A 72 2.11 12.93 0.68
C GLY A 72 1.74 12.38 2.06
N MET A 73 1.82 11.07 2.27
CA MET A 73 1.57 10.42 3.57
C MET A 73 2.86 10.38 4.41
N PRO A 74 2.79 10.63 5.74
CA PRO A 74 3.94 10.43 6.61
C PRO A 74 4.34 8.95 6.66
N PHE A 75 5.65 8.68 6.67
CA PHE A 75 6.18 7.32 6.65
C PHE A 75 5.70 6.48 7.83
N GLU A 76 5.48 7.08 9.00
CA GLU A 76 4.88 6.41 10.16
C GLU A 76 3.50 5.82 9.84
N LYS A 77 2.65 6.58 9.14
CA LYS A 77 1.34 6.10 8.71
C LYS A 77 1.48 5.03 7.62
N PHE A 78 2.42 5.20 6.71
CA PHE A 78 2.71 4.18 5.70
C PHE A 78 3.15 2.86 6.35
N LEU A 79 4.08 2.91 7.31
CA LEU A 79 4.55 1.72 8.01
C LEU A 79 3.46 1.11 8.90
N ALA A 80 2.64 1.93 9.55
CA ALA A 80 1.48 1.45 10.32
C ALA A 80 0.46 0.74 9.42
N ILE A 81 0.21 1.25 8.21
CA ILE A 81 -0.65 0.60 7.22
C ILE A 81 -0.01 -0.70 6.73
N LEU A 82 1.28 -0.70 6.40
CA LEU A 82 1.98 -1.92 5.98
C LEU A 82 1.95 -3.00 7.08
N TYR A 83 2.19 -2.61 8.33
CA TYR A 83 2.13 -3.49 9.49
C TYR A 83 0.73 -4.07 9.67
N ARG A 84 -0.29 -3.20 9.64
CA ARG A 84 -1.69 -3.59 9.73
C ARG A 84 -2.07 -4.55 8.61
N GLN A 85 -1.70 -4.25 7.37
CA GLN A 85 -1.96 -5.10 6.22
C GLN A 85 -1.23 -6.45 6.29
N LYS A 86 -0.03 -6.50 6.88
CA LYS A 86 0.78 -7.72 6.94
C LYS A 86 0.40 -8.65 8.08
N TRP A 87 0.00 -8.11 9.24
CA TRP A 87 -0.23 -8.90 10.46
C TRP A 87 -1.65 -8.87 11.00
N VAL A 88 -2.44 -7.84 10.72
CA VAL A 88 -3.77 -7.67 11.35
C VAL A 88 -4.89 -7.96 10.37
N GLU A 89 -4.84 -7.38 9.18
CA GLU A 89 -5.90 -7.50 8.18
C GLU A 89 -5.64 -8.66 7.21
N PRO A 90 -6.66 -9.45 6.86
CA PRO A 90 -6.52 -10.47 5.84
C PRO A 90 -6.16 -9.80 4.51
N GLN A 91 -5.10 -10.30 3.88
CA GLN A 91 -4.58 -9.77 2.62
C GLN A 91 -5.62 -9.80 1.48
N LYS A 92 -6.70 -10.57 1.64
CA LYS A 92 -7.88 -10.57 0.78
C LYS A 92 -8.92 -9.59 1.33
N ARG A 93 -9.17 -8.51 0.58
CA ARG A 93 -10.28 -7.58 0.84
C ARG A 93 -11.60 -8.36 0.83
N LYS A 94 -12.24 -8.48 2.00
CA LYS A 94 -13.61 -9.00 2.07
C LYS A 94 -14.53 -7.90 1.55
N TYR A 95 -15.22 -8.17 0.45
CA TYR A 95 -16.27 -7.28 -0.04
C TYR A 95 -17.55 -7.65 0.71
N GLU A 96 -18.00 -6.73 1.56
CA GLU A 96 -19.37 -6.76 2.07
C GLU A 96 -20.21 -5.98 1.08
N GLU A 97 -21.05 -6.69 0.34
CA GLU A 97 -22.00 -6.08 -0.57
C GLU A 97 -23.20 -5.55 0.20
N LEU A 98 -23.67 -4.35 -0.17
CA LEU A 98 -24.89 -3.79 0.41
C LEU A 98 -26.07 -4.70 0.03
N PRO A 99 -27.11 -4.81 0.87
CA PRO A 99 -28.22 -5.74 0.66
C PRO A 99 -28.90 -5.58 -0.70
N VAL A 100 -28.98 -4.36 -1.25
CA VAL A 100 -29.54 -4.10 -2.59
C VAL A 100 -28.75 -4.79 -3.71
N PHE A 101 -27.43 -4.89 -3.60
CA PHE A 101 -26.62 -5.60 -4.59
C PHE A 101 -26.69 -7.12 -4.44
N TRP A 102 -27.15 -7.61 -3.28
CA TRP A 102 -27.32 -9.03 -3.04
C TRP A 102 -28.43 -9.63 -3.90
N GLU A 103 -29.60 -8.98 -3.89
CA GLU A 103 -30.77 -9.41 -4.65
C GLU A 103 -30.49 -9.42 -6.17
N CYS A 104 -29.88 -8.35 -6.69
CA CYS A 104 -29.52 -8.28 -8.11
C CYS A 104 -28.55 -9.39 -8.52
N ARG A 105 -27.62 -9.77 -7.64
CA ARG A 105 -26.64 -10.83 -7.93
C ARG A 105 -27.30 -12.21 -7.94
N GLU A 106 -28.21 -12.48 -7.00
CA GLU A 106 -28.97 -13.73 -6.97
C GLU A 106 -29.81 -13.89 -8.24
N GLU A 107 -30.49 -12.84 -8.68
CA GLU A 107 -31.27 -12.86 -9.93
C GLU A 107 -30.40 -13.21 -11.15
N ILE A 108 -29.21 -12.61 -11.25
CA ILE A 108 -28.24 -12.93 -12.32
C ILE A 108 -27.80 -14.40 -12.23
N ILE A 109 -27.45 -14.89 -11.04
CA ILE A 109 -27.00 -16.28 -10.83
C ILE A 109 -28.10 -17.27 -11.21
N GLU A 110 -29.35 -17.01 -10.79
CA GLU A 110 -30.48 -17.87 -11.12
C GLU A 110 -30.75 -17.91 -12.62
N SER A 111 -30.66 -16.76 -13.30
CA SER A 111 -30.80 -16.69 -14.75
C SER A 111 -29.72 -17.51 -15.47
N GLU A 112 -28.46 -17.42 -15.03
CA GLU A 112 -27.35 -18.20 -15.58
C GLU A 112 -27.57 -19.70 -15.37
N ILE A 113 -27.94 -20.14 -14.16
CA ILE A 113 -28.24 -21.55 -13.86
C ILE A 113 -29.37 -22.06 -14.76
N ALA A 114 -30.44 -21.29 -14.93
CA ALA A 114 -31.57 -21.66 -15.79
C ALA A 114 -31.13 -21.83 -17.26
N HIS A 115 -30.30 -20.92 -17.77
CA HIS A 115 -29.73 -21.01 -19.12
C HIS A 115 -28.84 -22.25 -19.28
N GLN A 116 -27.99 -22.56 -18.30
CA GLN A 116 -27.13 -23.75 -18.31
C GLN A 116 -27.96 -25.04 -18.33
N LEU A 117 -28.98 -25.15 -17.47
CA LEU A 117 -29.88 -26.30 -17.43
C LEU A 117 -30.66 -26.48 -18.75
N ALA A 118 -31.12 -25.39 -19.35
CA ALA A 118 -31.80 -25.41 -20.65
C ALA A 118 -30.87 -25.88 -21.78
N ALA A 119 -29.60 -25.45 -21.77
CA ALA A 119 -28.59 -25.90 -22.71
C ALA A 119 -28.29 -27.40 -22.56
N ILE A 120 -28.11 -27.89 -21.33
CA ILE A 120 -27.89 -29.32 -21.03
C ILE A 120 -29.09 -30.17 -21.50
N LYS A 121 -30.31 -29.73 -21.23
CA LYS A 121 -31.54 -30.42 -21.67
C LYS A 121 -31.64 -30.45 -23.20
N THR A 122 -31.23 -29.38 -23.87
CA THR A 122 -31.24 -29.30 -25.34
C THR A 122 -30.19 -30.23 -25.94
N ASN A 123 -28.99 -30.29 -25.35
CA ASN A 123 -27.92 -31.19 -25.79
C ASN A 123 -28.28 -32.67 -25.58
N SER A 124 -28.86 -33.03 -24.43
CA SER A 124 -29.32 -34.41 -24.19
C SER A 124 -30.44 -34.84 -25.14
N ARG A 125 -31.37 -33.93 -25.48
CA ARG A 125 -32.40 -34.17 -26.52
C ARG A 125 -31.78 -34.38 -27.91
N LYS A 126 -30.77 -33.60 -28.29
CA LYS A 126 -30.05 -33.75 -29.57
C LYS A 126 -29.27 -35.06 -29.64
N SER A 127 -28.59 -35.46 -28.56
CA SER A 127 -27.89 -36.75 -28.46
C SER A 127 -28.85 -37.93 -28.65
N LYS A 128 -29.97 -37.98 -27.90
CA LYS A 128 -31.01 -39.01 -28.08
C LYS A 128 -31.63 -39.03 -29.48
N ARG A 129 -31.79 -37.86 -30.11
CA ARG A 129 -32.32 -37.78 -31.48
C ARG A 129 -31.32 -38.34 -32.50
N LYS A 130 -30.02 -38.13 -32.30
CA LYS A 130 -28.96 -38.65 -33.18
C LYS A 130 -28.83 -40.17 -33.07
N GLU A 131 -28.95 -40.73 -31.87
CA GLU A 131 -28.99 -42.19 -31.66
C GLU A 131 -30.17 -42.83 -32.41
N ARG A 132 -31.38 -42.29 -32.27
CA ARG A 132 -32.58 -42.81 -32.96
C ARG A 132 -32.61 -42.65 -34.50
N VAL A 133 -31.70 -41.88 -35.08
CA VAL A 133 -31.60 -41.71 -36.55
C VAL A 133 -30.52 -42.64 -37.13
N ASN A 134 -29.61 -43.14 -36.28
CA ASN A 134 -28.53 -44.03 -36.66
C ASN A 134 -28.87 -45.52 -36.43
N GLU A 135 -30.05 -45.81 -35.88
CA GLU A 135 -30.65 -47.13 -35.65
C GLU A 135 -31.72 -47.38 -36.73
#